data_AF-A0A7Y5WDJ9-F1
#
_entry.id   AF-A0A7Y5WDJ9-F1
#
_cell.length_a   1.000
_cell.length_b   1.000
_cell.length_c   1.000
_cell.angle_alpha   90.00
_cell.angle_beta   90.00
_cell.angle_gamma   90.00
#
_symmetry.space_group_name_H-M   'P 1'
#
loop_
_entity.id
_entity.type
_entity.pdbx_description
1 polymer ?
#
loop_
_entity_poly.entity_id
_entity_poly.type
_entity_poly.pdbx_seq_one_letter_code
_entity_poly.pdbx_strand_id
1 'polypeptide(L)'
;MYSYKRVKGNRYIMLEDGDPINNHLGNPFPALTEERALQFMVELKIIQYNEFIPPEDRLRTSFTYCVLSTMMEASGRTFPLTVDDEIQWDRAFRLNPGPPLLLLEQRVINQAKVGLQSPWVNLDLNYCSTPEEMRENGTAFVPANIIAELNGILSSFLPVERFMVMLLSRYMVFGITLPVLWVADRIDDTCLADGYWVFGRYAGPRKFKREKDLLLYRLSFLKKLQIAYRNGEKGLPV
;
A
#
# COMPACT_ATOMS: atom_id res chain seq x y z
N MET A 1 -11.89 -11.38 22.63
CA MET A 1 -12.08 -9.93 22.87
C MET A 1 -10.71 -9.25 22.83
N TYR A 2 -10.55 -8.20 22.00
CA TYR A 2 -9.26 -7.52 21.87
C TYR A 2 -9.05 -6.46 22.94
N SER A 3 -7.82 -6.38 23.47
CA SER A 3 -7.39 -5.35 24.42
C SER A 3 -5.88 -5.08 24.30
N TYR A 4 -5.38 -4.13 25.07
CA TYR A 4 -3.95 -3.82 25.12
C TYR A 4 -3.57 -3.42 26.55
N LYS A 5 -2.35 -3.76 26.96
CA LYS A 5 -1.86 -3.55 28.34
C LYS A 5 -0.49 -2.89 28.33
N ARG A 6 -0.32 -1.85 29.15
CA ARG A 6 0.98 -1.21 29.37
C ARG A 6 1.93 -2.17 30.06
N VAL A 7 3.13 -2.34 29.51
CA VAL A 7 4.19 -3.19 30.09
C VAL A 7 5.33 -2.37 30.68
N LYS A 8 5.92 -1.43 29.93
CA LYS A 8 7.02 -0.58 30.41
C LYS A 8 7.08 0.75 29.67
N GLY A 9 7.18 1.86 30.40
CA GLY A 9 7.17 3.19 29.79
C GLY A 9 5.97 3.38 28.87
N ASN A 10 6.20 3.88 27.66
CA ASN A 10 5.16 4.05 26.63
C ASN A 10 4.95 2.80 25.74
N ARG A 11 5.13 1.60 26.29
CA ARG A 11 5.04 0.32 25.53
C ARG A 11 3.87 -0.53 25.98
N TYR A 12 3.14 -1.06 25.00
CA TYR A 12 1.89 -1.80 25.18
C TYR A 12 1.93 -3.11 24.41
N ILE A 13 1.50 -4.20 25.06
CA ILE A 13 1.25 -5.49 24.40
C ILE A 13 -0.21 -5.58 23.98
N MET A 14 -0.45 -6.27 22.87
CA MET A 14 -1.79 -6.48 22.30
C MET A 14 -2.29 -7.87 22.74
N LEU A 15 -3.55 -7.95 23.14
CA LEU A 15 -4.13 -9.14 23.75
C LEU A 15 -5.43 -9.56 23.04
N GLU A 16 -5.63 -10.86 22.86
CA GLU A 16 -6.89 -11.50 22.47
C GLU A 16 -7.34 -12.42 23.61
N ASP A 17 -8.49 -12.12 24.21
CA ASP A 17 -9.04 -12.89 25.34
C ASP A 17 -8.10 -13.01 26.56
N GLY A 18 -7.21 -12.02 26.70
CA GLY A 18 -6.23 -11.93 27.79
C GLY A 18 -4.85 -12.47 27.43
N ASP A 19 -4.73 -13.21 26.33
CA ASP A 19 -3.47 -13.79 25.86
C ASP A 19 -2.77 -12.88 24.83
N PRO A 20 -1.42 -12.85 24.79
CA PRO A 20 -0.69 -12.10 23.77
C PRO A 20 -1.06 -12.54 22.36
N ILE A 21 -1.37 -11.56 21.50
CA ILE A 21 -1.56 -11.82 20.07
C ILE A 21 -0.22 -12.27 19.48
N ASN A 22 -0.24 -13.35 18.71
CA ASN A 22 0.92 -13.85 17.99
C ASN A 22 0.96 -13.30 16.56
N ASN A 23 2.15 -13.13 15.99
CA ASN A 23 2.33 -12.86 14.56
C ASN A 23 2.06 -14.10 13.70
N HIS A 24 2.18 -13.99 12.37
CA HIS A 24 1.93 -15.12 11.49
C HIS A 24 2.85 -16.33 11.72
N LEU A 25 4.00 -16.14 12.37
CA LEU A 25 4.93 -17.22 12.75
C LEU A 25 4.60 -17.88 14.09
N GLY A 26 3.53 -17.45 14.76
CA GLY A 26 3.17 -17.94 16.09
C GLY A 26 3.99 -17.34 17.23
N ASN A 27 4.83 -16.32 16.95
CA ASN A 27 5.60 -15.64 17.99
C ASN A 27 4.81 -14.47 18.57
N PRO A 28 4.91 -14.17 19.87
CA PRO A 28 4.23 -13.03 20.48
C PRO A 28 4.58 -11.70 19.79
N PHE A 29 3.56 -10.86 19.57
CA PHE A 29 3.77 -9.51 19.06
C PHE A 29 4.64 -8.69 20.01
N PRO A 30 5.61 -7.90 19.48
CA PRO A 30 6.43 -7.03 20.31
C PRO A 30 5.57 -5.90 20.89
N ALA A 31 6.03 -5.35 22.01
CA ALA A 31 5.35 -4.22 22.63
C ALA A 31 5.44 -2.96 21.74
N LEU A 32 4.28 -2.45 21.33
CA LEU A 32 4.12 -1.28 20.47
C LEU A 32 4.14 0.01 21.29
N THR A 33 4.41 1.14 20.64
CA THR A 33 4.16 2.45 21.25
C THR A 33 2.65 2.64 21.46
N GLU A 34 2.25 3.50 22.40
CA GLU A 34 0.83 3.79 22.66
C GLU A 34 0.05 4.17 21.39
N GLU A 35 0.63 5.05 20.58
CA GLU A 35 0.01 5.48 19.32
C GLU A 35 -0.26 4.29 18.38
N ARG A 36 0.72 3.40 18.20
CA ARG A 36 0.58 2.22 17.33
C ARG A 36 -0.37 1.19 17.92
N ALA A 37 -0.34 1.00 19.24
CA ALA A 37 -1.27 0.12 19.95
C ALA A 37 -2.72 0.61 19.81
N LEU A 38 -2.95 1.92 19.98
CA LEU A 38 -4.25 2.55 19.77
C LEU A 38 -4.72 2.36 18.32
N GLN A 39 -3.85 2.57 17.34
CA GLN A 39 -4.22 2.39 15.93
C GLN A 39 -4.59 0.94 15.62
N PHE A 40 -3.79 0.00 16.10
CA PHE A 40 -4.07 -1.42 15.94
C PHE A 40 -5.41 -1.81 16.61
N MET A 41 -5.67 -1.30 17.82
CA MET A 41 -6.94 -1.52 18.51
C MET A 41 -8.16 -0.96 17.79
N VAL A 42 -8.05 0.22 17.16
CA VAL A 42 -9.17 0.81 16.42
C VAL A 42 -9.59 -0.12 15.28
N GLU A 43 -8.63 -0.64 14.51
CA GLU A 43 -8.95 -1.55 13.42
C GLU A 43 -9.51 -2.90 13.91
N LEU A 44 -8.91 -3.47 14.97
CA LEU A 44 -9.42 -4.71 15.57
C LEU A 44 -10.84 -4.56 16.10
N LYS A 45 -11.19 -3.40 16.70
CA LYS A 45 -12.57 -3.13 17.14
C LYS A 45 -13.52 -3.03 15.95
N ILE A 46 -13.14 -2.34 14.87
CA ILE A 46 -13.96 -2.26 13.65
C ILE A 46 -14.26 -3.67 13.12
N ILE A 47 -13.26 -4.55 13.10
CA ILE A 47 -13.39 -5.93 12.63
C ILE A 47 -14.18 -6.80 13.61
N GLN A 48 -13.94 -6.66 14.92
CA GLN A 48 -14.62 -7.43 15.97
C GLN A 48 -16.14 -7.24 15.93
N TYR A 49 -16.61 -6.04 15.61
CA TYR A 49 -18.04 -5.73 15.49
C TYR A 49 -18.60 -5.92 14.07
N ASN A 50 -17.81 -6.46 13.15
CA ASN A 50 -18.29 -6.82 11.82
C ASN A 50 -18.74 -8.28 11.81
N GLU A 51 -20.07 -8.48 11.77
CA GLU A 51 -20.70 -9.81 11.80
C GLU A 51 -20.40 -10.66 10.56
N PHE A 52 -19.92 -10.06 9.47
CA PHE A 52 -19.56 -10.77 8.24
C PHE A 52 -18.16 -11.37 8.25
N ILE A 53 -17.36 -11.10 9.29
CA ILE A 53 -16.01 -11.64 9.43
C ILE A 53 -16.02 -12.72 10.53
N PRO A 54 -15.82 -14.00 10.16
CA PRO A 54 -15.70 -15.08 11.14
C PRO A 54 -14.64 -14.75 12.21
N PRO A 55 -14.87 -15.07 13.49
CA PRO A 55 -13.92 -14.79 14.57
C PRO A 55 -12.47 -15.19 14.25
N GLU A 56 -12.28 -16.37 13.66
CA GLU A 56 -11.00 -16.95 13.25
C GLU A 56 -10.26 -16.14 12.17
N ASP A 57 -10.99 -15.35 11.38
CA ASP A 57 -10.44 -14.55 10.28
C ASP A 57 -10.17 -13.09 10.68
N ARG A 58 -10.59 -12.67 11.88
CA ARG A 58 -10.56 -11.25 12.30
C ARG A 58 -9.15 -10.67 12.30
N LEU A 59 -8.19 -11.36 12.91
CA LEU A 59 -6.79 -10.92 12.90
C LEU A 59 -6.25 -10.84 11.47
N ARG A 60 -6.46 -11.88 10.66
CA ARG A 60 -6.01 -11.94 9.25
C ARG A 60 -6.67 -10.88 8.37
N THR A 61 -7.80 -10.33 8.79
CA THR A 61 -8.51 -9.24 8.11
C THR A 61 -7.99 -7.86 8.53
N SER A 62 -7.28 -7.74 9.66
CA SER A 62 -6.68 -6.47 10.09
C SER A 62 -5.47 -6.12 9.23
N PHE A 63 -5.55 -4.98 8.56
CA PHE A 63 -4.44 -4.45 7.79
C PHE A 63 -3.22 -4.20 8.68
N THR A 64 -3.42 -3.57 9.83
CA THR A 64 -2.37 -3.26 10.81
C THR A 64 -1.67 -4.52 11.31
N TYR A 65 -2.44 -5.55 11.69
CA TYR A 65 -1.89 -6.86 12.07
C TYR A 65 -1.07 -7.47 10.94
N CYS A 66 -1.65 -7.56 9.74
CA CYS A 66 -1.00 -8.20 8.59
C CYS A 66 0.29 -7.47 8.20
N VAL A 67 0.28 -6.14 8.17
CA VAL A 67 1.46 -5.32 7.87
C VAL A 67 2.55 -5.55 8.90
N LEU A 68 2.24 -5.42 10.20
CA LEU A 68 3.24 -5.54 11.24
C LEU A 68 3.77 -6.97 11.35
N SER A 69 2.90 -7.99 11.28
CA SER A 69 3.31 -9.40 11.24
C SER A 69 4.24 -9.70 10.08
N THR A 70 3.87 -9.27 8.87
CA THR A 70 4.68 -9.54 7.67
C THR A 70 6.02 -8.82 7.73
N MET A 71 6.08 -7.62 8.33
CA MET A 71 7.35 -6.93 8.56
C MET A 71 8.26 -7.70 9.53
N MET A 72 7.73 -8.29 10.61
CA MET A 72 8.53 -9.16 11.50
C MET A 72 9.11 -10.37 10.77
N GLU A 73 8.32 -10.98 9.88
CA GLU A 73 8.78 -12.10 9.05
C GLU A 73 9.84 -11.69 8.03
N ALA A 74 9.77 -10.43 7.61
CA ALA A 74 10.66 -9.84 6.64
C ALA A 74 12.03 -9.49 7.19
N SER A 75 12.23 -9.61 8.51
CA SER A 75 13.51 -9.41 9.17
C SER A 75 14.62 -10.18 8.46
N GLY A 76 15.55 -9.44 7.84
CA GLY A 76 16.65 -10.02 7.06
C GLY A 76 16.29 -10.59 5.68
N ARG A 77 15.07 -10.38 5.18
CA ARG A 77 14.68 -10.73 3.81
C ARG A 77 14.80 -9.53 2.87
N THR A 78 15.28 -9.78 1.67
CA THR A 78 15.21 -8.81 0.56
C THR A 78 13.87 -8.97 -0.15
N PHE A 79 13.18 -7.86 -0.42
CA PHE A 79 12.05 -7.82 -1.33
C PHE A 79 12.54 -7.36 -2.70
N PRO A 80 12.89 -8.29 -3.61
CA PRO A 80 13.21 -7.90 -4.98
C PRO A 80 11.95 -7.28 -5.58
N LEU A 81 12.08 -6.03 -5.99
CA LEU A 81 11.02 -5.28 -6.64
C LEU A 81 11.66 -4.51 -7.79
N THR A 82 11.19 -4.79 -8.99
CA THR A 82 11.54 -4.10 -10.23
C THR A 82 10.24 -3.75 -10.93
N VAL A 83 10.20 -2.63 -11.63
CA VAL A 83 8.97 -2.20 -12.33
C VAL A 83 8.88 -2.72 -13.76
N ASP A 84 9.94 -3.32 -14.30
CA ASP A 84 10.17 -3.54 -15.74
C ASP A 84 8.97 -4.12 -16.49
N ASP A 85 8.43 -5.24 -16.00
CA ASP A 85 7.28 -5.89 -16.61
C ASP A 85 5.96 -5.36 -16.04
N GLU A 86 5.84 -5.22 -14.72
CA GLU A 86 4.57 -4.83 -14.08
C GLU A 86 4.05 -3.47 -14.56
N ILE A 87 4.95 -2.54 -14.87
CA ILE A 87 4.58 -1.20 -15.33
C ILE A 87 3.89 -1.21 -16.70
N GLN A 88 4.06 -2.28 -17.49
CA GLN A 88 3.46 -2.36 -18.81
C GLN A 88 1.92 -2.44 -18.77
N TRP A 89 1.33 -2.73 -17.60
CA TRP A 89 -0.13 -2.72 -17.37
C TRP A 89 -0.58 -1.60 -16.42
N ASP A 90 0.33 -0.70 -16.05
CA ASP A 90 0.05 0.35 -15.08
C ASP A 90 -0.98 1.36 -15.62
N ARG A 91 -2.08 1.52 -14.87
CA ARG A 91 -3.16 2.45 -15.20
C ARG A 91 -2.67 3.90 -15.26
N ALA A 92 -1.56 4.24 -14.62
CA ALA A 92 -0.97 5.57 -14.68
C ALA A 92 -0.51 6.00 -16.08
N PHE A 93 -0.29 5.04 -17.00
CA PHE A 93 0.14 5.30 -18.37
C PHE A 93 -0.85 4.80 -19.42
N ARG A 94 -2.00 4.26 -19.02
CA ARG A 94 -2.96 3.65 -19.93
C ARG A 94 -4.38 4.04 -19.57
N LEU A 95 -4.75 5.31 -19.73
CA LEU A 95 -6.05 5.80 -19.29
C LEU A 95 -7.21 5.19 -20.13
N ASN A 96 -8.38 5.07 -19.51
CA ASN A 96 -9.60 4.64 -20.17
C ASN A 96 -10.00 5.70 -21.22
N PRO A 97 -10.38 5.29 -22.44
CA PRO A 97 -10.86 6.23 -23.44
C PRO A 97 -12.26 6.76 -23.06
N GLY A 98 -12.49 8.04 -23.35
CA GLY A 98 -13.81 8.66 -23.29
C GLY A 98 -14.29 9.13 -21.88
N PRO A 99 -15.23 10.09 -21.83
CA PRO A 99 -15.83 10.54 -20.58
C PRO A 99 -16.85 9.53 -20.01
N PRO A 100 -17.14 9.56 -18.69
CA PRO A 100 -16.54 10.43 -17.68
C PRO A 100 -15.19 9.91 -17.16
N LEU A 101 -14.82 8.67 -17.49
CA LEU A 101 -13.69 7.97 -16.90
C LEU A 101 -12.36 8.67 -17.16
N LEU A 102 -12.11 9.05 -18.42
CA LEU A 102 -10.90 9.77 -18.81
C LEU A 102 -10.70 11.04 -17.99
N LEU A 103 -11.77 11.80 -17.72
CA LEU A 103 -11.69 13.06 -16.99
C LEU A 103 -11.36 12.86 -15.50
N LEU A 104 -11.88 11.79 -14.91
CA LEU A 104 -11.59 11.41 -13.52
C LEU A 104 -10.15 10.92 -13.39
N GLU A 105 -9.73 10.02 -14.29
CA GLU A 105 -8.39 9.46 -14.33
C GLU A 105 -7.34 10.54 -14.60
N GLN A 106 -7.58 11.45 -15.54
CA GLN A 106 -6.71 12.59 -15.81
C GLN A 106 -6.51 13.50 -14.60
N ARG A 107 -7.53 13.67 -13.74
CA ARG A 107 -7.38 14.48 -12.52
C ARG A 107 -6.33 13.88 -11.58
N VAL A 108 -6.36 12.56 -11.40
CA VAL A 108 -5.38 11.85 -10.57
C VAL A 108 -4.00 11.94 -11.22
N ILE A 109 -3.90 11.64 -12.52
CA ILE A 109 -2.62 11.63 -13.21
C ILE A 109 -1.99 13.02 -13.34
N ASN A 110 -2.79 14.09 -13.44
CA ASN A 110 -2.25 15.44 -13.44
C ASN A 110 -1.56 15.80 -12.12
N GLN A 111 -1.97 15.21 -11.00
CA GLN A 111 -1.25 15.34 -9.73
C GLN A 111 -0.01 14.43 -9.73
N ALA A 112 -0.17 13.17 -10.15
CA ALA A 112 0.91 12.19 -10.09
C ALA A 112 2.09 12.48 -11.01
N LYS A 113 1.83 13.00 -12.21
CA LYS A 113 2.86 13.29 -13.21
C LYS A 113 3.84 14.38 -12.76
N VAL A 114 3.45 15.24 -11.81
CA VAL A 114 4.35 16.24 -11.19
C VAL A 114 5.45 15.54 -10.38
N GLY A 115 5.18 14.32 -9.88
CA GLY A 115 6.17 13.48 -9.21
C GLY A 115 7.13 12.76 -10.17
N LEU A 116 6.88 12.78 -11.48
CA LEU A 116 7.78 12.24 -12.50
C LEU A 116 8.67 13.35 -13.05
N GLN A 117 9.96 13.07 -13.21
CA GLN A 117 10.89 13.94 -13.90
C GLN A 117 10.87 13.68 -15.41
N SER A 118 10.61 12.44 -15.80
CA SER A 118 10.45 12.01 -17.17
C SER A 118 9.16 12.57 -17.81
N PRO A 119 9.18 12.89 -19.12
CA PRO A 119 7.96 13.22 -19.85
C PRO A 119 6.93 12.09 -19.75
N TRP A 120 5.76 12.42 -19.21
CA TRP A 120 4.65 11.48 -19.09
C TRP A 120 3.99 11.22 -20.45
N VAL A 121 3.52 9.99 -20.65
CA VAL A 121 2.80 9.56 -21.84
C VAL A 121 1.46 8.90 -21.47
N ASN A 122 0.47 9.02 -22.35
CA ASN A 122 -0.72 8.17 -22.32
C ASN A 122 -0.65 7.19 -23.48
N LEU A 123 -0.54 5.90 -23.18
CA LEU A 123 -0.55 4.81 -24.15
C LEU A 123 -1.96 4.19 -24.21
N ASP A 124 -2.21 3.44 -25.27
CA ASP A 124 -3.44 2.66 -25.39
C ASP A 124 -3.53 1.58 -24.29
N LEU A 125 -4.74 1.08 -24.06
CA LEU A 125 -4.95 -0.03 -23.12
C LEU A 125 -4.18 -1.28 -23.58
N ASN A 126 -3.57 -1.99 -22.63
CA ASN A 126 -2.82 -3.22 -22.89
C ASN A 126 -3.65 -4.43 -22.48
N TYR A 127 -4.00 -5.26 -23.47
CA TYR A 127 -4.76 -6.49 -23.29
C TYR A 127 -3.90 -7.75 -23.43
N CYS A 128 -2.61 -7.59 -23.73
CA CYS A 128 -1.68 -8.70 -23.80
C CYS A 128 -1.42 -9.27 -22.40
N SER A 129 -1.13 -10.56 -22.35
CA SER A 129 -0.83 -11.28 -21.10
C SER A 129 0.66 -11.24 -20.76
N THR A 130 1.52 -11.01 -21.75
CA THR A 130 2.99 -10.99 -21.57
C THR A 130 3.66 -9.87 -22.37
N PRO A 131 4.89 -9.46 -22.00
CA PRO A 131 5.70 -8.55 -22.81
C PRO A 131 6.00 -9.12 -24.21
N GLU A 132 6.17 -10.43 -24.34
CA GLU A 132 6.40 -11.10 -25.62
C GLU A 132 5.22 -10.86 -26.58
N GLU A 133 4.00 -11.06 -26.10
CA GLU A 133 2.79 -10.82 -26.88
C GLU A 133 2.65 -9.34 -27.26
N MET A 134 3.06 -8.41 -26.40
CA MET A 134 3.11 -6.99 -26.76
C MET A 134 4.04 -6.72 -27.94
N ARG A 135 5.22 -7.36 -27.98
CA ARG A 135 6.17 -7.20 -29.10
C ARG A 135 5.58 -7.74 -30.40
N GLU A 136 4.95 -8.91 -30.34
CA GLU A 136 4.31 -9.55 -31.49
C GLU A 136 3.15 -8.72 -32.05
N ASN A 137 2.33 -8.14 -31.16
CA ASN A 137 1.17 -7.33 -31.52
C ASN A 137 1.51 -5.85 -31.81
N GLY A 138 2.78 -5.45 -31.69
CA GLY A 138 3.19 -4.04 -31.83
C GLY A 138 2.56 -3.11 -30.77
N THR A 139 2.21 -3.63 -29.60
CA THR A 139 1.67 -2.84 -28.49
C THR A 139 2.78 -1.99 -27.89
N ALA A 140 2.51 -0.68 -27.72
CA ALA A 140 3.50 0.25 -27.20
C ALA A 140 3.91 -0.11 -25.76
N PHE A 141 5.22 -0.12 -25.52
CA PHE A 141 5.83 -0.25 -24.20
C PHE A 141 5.90 1.10 -23.49
N VAL A 142 5.88 1.07 -22.16
CA VAL A 142 6.19 2.24 -21.34
C VAL A 142 7.64 2.66 -21.64
N PRO A 143 7.90 3.97 -21.88
CA PRO A 143 9.23 4.46 -22.22
C PRO A 143 10.31 4.06 -21.21
N ALA A 144 11.46 3.60 -21.72
CA ALA A 144 12.56 3.10 -20.89
C ALA A 144 13.09 4.13 -19.88
N ASN A 145 13.01 5.42 -20.17
CA ASN A 145 13.41 6.48 -19.24
C ASN A 145 12.49 6.56 -18.00
N ILE A 146 11.19 6.28 -18.14
CA ILE A 146 10.26 6.22 -17.00
C ILE A 146 10.58 5.00 -16.14
N ILE A 147 10.81 3.84 -16.78
CA ILE A 147 11.19 2.60 -16.10
C ILE A 147 12.49 2.80 -15.31
N ALA A 148 13.51 3.40 -15.95
CA ALA A 148 14.79 3.72 -15.32
C ALA A 148 14.64 4.69 -14.16
N GLU A 149 13.79 5.72 -14.29
CA GLU A 149 13.51 6.66 -13.20
C GLU A 149 12.89 5.94 -11.98
N LEU A 150 11.85 5.12 -12.18
CA LEU A 150 11.19 4.43 -11.08
C LEU A 150 12.09 3.37 -10.44
N ASN A 151 12.86 2.61 -11.22
CA ASN A 151 13.88 1.70 -10.68
C ASN A 151 14.96 2.48 -9.91
N GLY A 152 15.33 3.67 -10.37
CA GLY A 152 16.22 4.58 -9.65
C GLY A 152 15.66 4.98 -8.28
N ILE A 153 14.37 5.32 -8.19
CA ILE A 153 13.67 5.57 -6.92
C ILE A 153 13.69 4.32 -6.04
N LEU A 154 13.30 3.16 -6.56
CA LEU A 154 13.27 1.90 -5.82
C LEU A 154 14.65 1.49 -5.29
N SER A 155 15.72 1.83 -6.02
CA SER A 155 17.10 1.51 -5.62
C SER A 155 17.49 2.17 -4.30
N SER A 156 16.92 3.34 -3.97
CA SER A 156 17.21 4.07 -2.73
C SER A 156 16.34 3.64 -1.54
N PHE A 157 15.31 2.82 -1.78
CA PHE A 157 14.38 2.40 -0.74
C PHE A 157 14.98 1.38 0.21
N LEU A 158 14.71 1.59 1.50
CA LEU A 158 14.87 0.61 2.56
C LEU A 158 14.01 -0.64 2.27
N PRO A 159 14.36 -1.82 2.82
CA PRO A 159 13.54 -3.03 2.64
C PRO A 159 12.06 -2.84 3.00
N VAL A 160 11.78 -2.08 4.05
CA VAL A 160 10.42 -1.75 4.48
C VAL A 160 9.65 -0.91 3.46
N GLU A 161 10.33 0.00 2.77
CA GLU A 161 9.72 0.87 1.76
C GLU A 161 9.37 0.06 0.51
N ARG A 162 10.26 -0.86 0.10
CA ARG A 162 9.97 -1.83 -0.98
C ARG A 162 8.79 -2.72 -0.64
N PHE A 163 8.71 -3.19 0.61
CA PHE A 163 7.55 -3.92 1.10
C PHE A 163 6.26 -3.09 1.03
N MET A 164 6.30 -1.81 1.43
CA MET A 164 5.16 -0.92 1.33
C MET A 164 4.69 -0.74 -0.12
N VAL A 165 5.62 -0.56 -1.07
CA VAL A 165 5.25 -0.49 -2.50
C VAL A 165 4.56 -1.79 -2.92
N MET A 166 5.17 -2.95 -2.67
CA MET A 166 4.59 -4.25 -3.03
C MET A 166 3.19 -4.44 -2.42
N LEU A 167 3.02 -4.11 -1.14
CA LEU A 167 1.75 -4.21 -0.43
C LEU A 167 0.69 -3.32 -1.09
N LEU A 168 1.03 -2.06 -1.34
CA LEU A 168 0.11 -1.09 -1.93
C LEU A 168 -0.25 -1.49 -3.36
N SER A 169 0.71 -1.88 -4.20
CA SER A 169 0.48 -2.36 -5.57
C SER A 169 -0.48 -3.54 -5.62
N ARG A 170 -0.32 -4.52 -4.72
CA ARG A 170 -1.22 -5.68 -4.61
C ARG A 170 -2.60 -5.32 -4.06
N TYR A 171 -2.67 -4.42 -3.08
CA TYR A 171 -3.94 -3.98 -2.51
C TYR A 171 -4.76 -3.15 -3.50
N MET A 172 -4.07 -2.34 -4.30
CA MET A 172 -4.68 -1.35 -5.16
C MET A 172 -5.06 -1.87 -6.54
N VAL A 173 -4.35 -2.88 -7.06
CA VAL A 173 -4.68 -3.60 -8.30
C VAL A 173 -4.83 -2.68 -9.52
N PHE A 174 -4.13 -1.54 -9.54
CA PHE A 174 -4.14 -0.62 -10.68
C PHE A 174 -2.75 -0.26 -11.22
N GLY A 175 -1.67 -0.65 -10.53
CA GLY A 175 -0.31 -0.34 -10.97
C GLY A 175 0.66 -0.14 -9.82
N ILE A 176 1.92 0.06 -10.18
CA ILE A 176 3.06 0.21 -9.26
C ILE A 176 3.53 1.66 -9.14
N THR A 177 3.24 2.49 -10.14
CA THR A 177 3.75 3.87 -10.23
C THR A 177 3.28 4.74 -9.09
N LEU A 178 1.96 4.80 -8.81
CA LEU A 178 1.48 5.64 -7.70
C LEU A 178 2.00 5.16 -6.33
N PRO A 179 2.00 3.85 -6.01
CA PRO A 179 2.70 3.34 -4.83
C PRO A 179 4.17 3.78 -4.71
N VAL A 180 4.96 3.65 -5.79
CA VAL A 180 6.37 4.07 -5.80
C VAL A 180 6.50 5.55 -5.50
N LEU A 181 5.74 6.40 -6.21
CA LEU A 181 5.79 7.85 -6.02
C LEU A 181 5.34 8.27 -4.61
N TRP A 182 4.35 7.59 -4.03
CA TRP A 182 3.85 7.90 -2.70
C TRP A 182 4.84 7.51 -1.60
N VAL A 183 5.49 6.35 -1.72
CA VAL A 183 6.56 5.94 -0.80
C VAL A 183 7.76 6.89 -0.95
N ALA A 184 8.04 7.40 -2.14
CA ALA A 184 9.08 8.39 -2.39
C ALA A 184 8.71 9.82 -1.95
N ASP A 185 7.54 10.03 -1.32
CA ASP A 185 7.02 11.35 -0.93
C ASP A 185 6.89 12.34 -2.10
N ARG A 186 6.70 11.84 -3.33
CA ARG A 186 6.51 12.67 -4.53
C ARG A 186 5.04 12.97 -4.83
N ILE A 187 4.12 12.24 -4.21
CA ILE A 187 2.68 12.49 -4.22
C ILE A 187 2.12 12.34 -2.81
N ASP A 188 0.99 12.98 -2.53
CA ASP A 188 0.36 12.92 -1.21
C ASP A 188 -0.64 11.75 -1.06
N ASP A 189 -1.14 11.56 0.17
CA ASP A 189 -2.12 10.53 0.51
C ASP A 189 -3.43 10.67 -0.29
N THR A 190 -3.80 11.91 -0.64
CA THR A 190 -5.04 12.19 -1.38
C THR A 190 -4.93 11.70 -2.81
N CYS A 191 -3.79 11.96 -3.47
CA CYS A 191 -3.51 11.50 -4.82
C CYS A 191 -3.56 9.97 -4.92
N LEU A 192 -2.90 9.27 -3.99
CA LEU A 192 -2.90 7.81 -3.97
C LEU A 192 -4.31 7.23 -3.66
N ALA A 193 -5.02 7.82 -2.70
CA ALA A 193 -6.38 7.40 -2.36
C ALA A 193 -7.36 7.64 -3.51
N ASP A 194 -7.27 8.77 -4.20
CA ASP A 194 -8.08 9.05 -5.38
C ASP A 194 -7.76 8.07 -6.51
N GLY A 195 -6.49 7.73 -6.72
CA GLY A 195 -6.09 6.68 -7.67
C GLY A 195 -6.73 5.33 -7.38
N TYR A 196 -6.73 4.89 -6.12
CA TYR A 196 -7.41 3.64 -5.71
C TYR A 196 -8.88 3.60 -6.10
N TRP A 197 -9.60 4.70 -5.91
CA TRP A 197 -11.01 4.78 -6.27
C TRP A 197 -11.22 4.87 -7.77
N VAL A 198 -10.52 5.79 -8.41
CA VAL A 198 -10.74 6.10 -9.81
C VAL A 198 -10.32 4.92 -10.70
N PHE A 199 -9.22 4.23 -10.37
CA PHE A 199 -8.72 3.11 -11.17
C PHE A 199 -9.22 1.74 -10.71
N GLY A 200 -9.32 1.50 -9.40
CA GLY A 200 -9.56 0.16 -8.86
C GLY A 200 -11.02 -0.14 -8.53
N ARG A 201 -11.77 0.85 -8.04
CA ARG A 201 -13.14 0.65 -7.54
C ARG A 201 -14.04 1.79 -7.99
N TYR A 202 -14.64 1.65 -9.17
CA TYR A 202 -15.75 2.49 -9.63
C TYR A 202 -16.98 2.34 -8.70
N ALA A 203 -16.89 2.88 -7.49
CA ALA A 203 -17.90 2.80 -6.46
C ALA A 203 -18.69 4.12 -6.41
N GLY A 204 -20.02 4.02 -6.40
CA GLY A 204 -20.91 5.18 -6.28
C GLY A 204 -20.68 6.02 -5.01
N PRO A 205 -21.17 7.28 -4.99
CA PRO A 205 -20.71 8.34 -4.09
C PRO A 205 -20.92 8.13 -2.57
N ARG A 206 -21.81 7.23 -2.12
CA ARG A 206 -22.06 7.01 -0.68
C ARG A 206 -21.15 5.96 -0.04
N LYS A 207 -20.76 4.91 -0.77
CA LYS A 207 -19.75 3.93 -0.30
C LYS A 207 -18.34 4.54 -0.31
N PHE A 208 -18.13 5.50 -1.21
CA PHE A 208 -16.88 6.23 -1.41
C PHE A 208 -16.32 6.88 -0.13
N LYS A 209 -17.13 7.59 0.67
CA LYS A 209 -16.59 8.39 1.79
C LYS A 209 -15.98 7.53 2.89
N ARG A 210 -16.71 6.53 3.41
CA ARG A 210 -16.24 5.70 4.53
C ARG A 210 -15.02 4.85 4.14
N GLU A 211 -15.03 4.27 2.95
CA GLU A 211 -13.91 3.46 2.48
C GLU A 211 -12.68 4.32 2.18
N LYS A 212 -12.86 5.56 1.68
CA LYS A 212 -11.77 6.54 1.52
C LYS A 212 -11.18 6.96 2.86
N ASP A 213 -12.00 7.26 3.85
CA ASP A 213 -11.53 7.64 5.19
C ASP A 213 -10.72 6.49 5.83
N LEU A 214 -11.17 5.24 5.67
CA LEU A 214 -10.42 4.06 6.12
C LEU A 214 -9.10 3.87 5.37
N LEU A 215 -9.08 4.10 4.06
CA LEU A 215 -7.84 4.05 3.27
C LEU A 215 -6.85 5.12 3.72
N LEU A 216 -7.29 6.38 3.87
CA LEU A 216 -6.45 7.47 4.35
C LEU A 216 -5.89 7.19 5.76
N TYR A 217 -6.71 6.58 6.63
CA TYR A 217 -6.26 6.12 7.94
C TYR A 217 -5.13 5.08 7.83
N ARG A 218 -5.27 4.09 6.93
CA ARG A 218 -4.25 3.06 6.67
C ARG A 218 -2.99 3.64 6.02
N LEU A 219 -3.12 4.59 5.09
CA LEU A 219 -1.98 5.29 4.49
C LEU A 219 -1.21 6.12 5.54
N SER A 220 -1.92 6.82 6.42
CA SER A 220 -1.31 7.55 7.54
C SER A 220 -0.53 6.61 8.48
N PHE A 221 -1.07 5.43 8.77
CA PHE A 221 -0.36 4.40 9.53
C PHE A 221 0.93 3.97 8.82
N LEU A 222 0.87 3.63 7.53
CA LEU A 222 2.06 3.26 6.75
C LEU A 222 3.10 4.39 6.71
N LYS A 223 2.68 5.65 6.56
CA LYS A 223 3.58 6.80 6.51
C LYS A 223 4.31 7.01 7.85
N LYS A 224 3.60 6.90 8.97
CA LYS A 224 4.21 6.95 10.31
C LYS A 224 5.19 5.81 10.53
N LEU A 225 4.86 4.62 10.03
CA LEU A 225 5.74 3.46 10.09
C LEU A 225 7.01 3.71 9.26
N GLN A 226 6.86 4.24 8.05
CA GLN A 226 7.98 4.59 7.16
C GLN A 226 8.95 5.57 7.83
N ILE A 227 8.41 6.67 8.38
CA ILE A 227 9.20 7.69 9.09
C ILE A 227 9.96 7.08 10.26
N ALA A 228 9.30 6.23 11.05
CA ALA A 228 9.92 5.58 12.20
C ALA A 228 11.09 4.67 11.79
N TYR A 229 10.96 3.93 10.68
CA TYR A 229 12.05 3.12 10.15
C TYR A 229 13.21 3.98 9.64
N ARG A 230 12.92 5.05 8.89
CA ARG A 230 13.95 6.01 8.44
C ARG A 230 14.72 6.62 9.61
N ASN A 231 14.04 6.84 10.74
CA ASN A 231 14.63 7.39 11.97
C ASN A 231 15.34 6.33 12.84
N GLY A 232 15.30 5.04 12.46
CA GLY A 232 15.91 3.96 13.25
C GLY A 232 15.25 3.74 14.61
N GLU A 233 13.94 3.98 14.74
CA GLU A 233 13.23 3.79 16.01
C GLU A 233 13.35 2.35 16.52
N LYS A 234 13.84 2.20 17.76
CA LYS A 234 13.93 0.89 18.42
C LYS A 234 12.55 0.31 18.71
N GLY A 235 12.42 -1.02 18.60
CA GLY A 235 11.18 -1.72 18.93
C GLY A 235 10.07 -1.56 17.89
N LEU A 236 10.46 -1.25 16.65
CA LEU A 236 9.68 -1.64 15.48
C LEU A 236 9.85 -3.15 15.25
N PRO A 237 8.86 -3.82 14.64
CA PRO A 237 9.01 -5.20 14.20
C PRO A 237 10.06 -5.30 13.10
N VAL A 238 11.34 -5.39 13.47
CA VAL A 238 12.44 -5.63 12.52
C VAL A 238 12.34 -7.04 12.00
#